data_AF-A0A965GFV9-F1
#
_entry.id   AF-A0A965GFV9-F1
#
_cell.length_a   1.000
_cell.length_b   1.000
_cell.length_c   1.000
_cell.angle_alpha   90.00
_cell.angle_beta   90.00
_cell.angle_gamma   90.00
#
_symmetry.space_group_name_H-M   'P 1'
#
loop_
_entity.id
_entity.type
_entity.pdbx_description
1 polymer ?
#
loop_
_entity_poly.entity_id
_entity_poly.type
_entity_poly.pdbx_seq_one_letter_code
_entity_poly.pdbx_strand_id
1 'polypeptide(L)'
;MMQLEPGVTVVVGPNGSGKSNVVDAIAWVLGAQAPSSVRSQKMDDVIFAGTSKRPALGRAEVMLTIDNSAGLLPIEFTEVSVSRTLFRSGESEYAINGVQCRLLDVQDLLSDAGVGRQQHVIVSQGQIDAVLNARPEDRRAIIEEASGVLKHRKRKEKAERRLEGTEANLLRAQDLLREVRRQLRPLERQADSARRHGAIASELRTLQLYIAGREIYGLRTRLDNSATGKVEGEANEKNLRQKLASLDTAVMADEAELTARGESGTSDELVRVEQLLGRARGQVAVLAERRRSVERDRGQLMDAGVVASLEADVSTAHEELARVVAALEESKVQELDLARDESALVADRAQDAESAALAVRVAEDAFDAANASFMAAVAASSGDNARVETLRAAVAANSSSLGELANTAGALGSLKDLIEVEAEWESAVFAGLADALNAMVMSNAQSARESLARMRSSDAMGAVVALGDWTSKVAPVAVQGASSLRSFVRARAGENAIAVNSLLDALLARVVFVDLFDRGVDIVLERPDVVVVTSKGDRLATTSLRVGPNAVT
;
A
#
# COMPACT_ATOMS: atom_id res chain seq x y z
N MET A 1 -28.34 -9.18 36.66
CA MET A 1 -26.87 -9.08 36.69
C MET A 1 -26.37 -10.17 37.61
N MET A 2 -25.45 -11.02 37.15
CA MET A 2 -24.86 -12.11 37.93
C MET A 2 -23.39 -11.78 38.10
N GLN A 3 -22.93 -11.68 39.34
CA GLN A 3 -21.53 -11.42 39.65
C GLN A 3 -20.85 -12.75 39.95
N LEU A 4 -19.70 -12.98 39.32
CA LEU A 4 -18.87 -14.17 39.53
C LEU A 4 -17.63 -13.71 40.28
N GLU A 5 -17.38 -14.29 41.46
CA GLU A 5 -16.16 -14.01 42.22
C GLU A 5 -15.00 -14.87 41.71
N PRO A 6 -13.75 -14.40 41.82
CA PRO A 6 -12.58 -15.20 41.52
C PRO A 6 -12.57 -16.53 42.30
N GLY A 7 -12.26 -17.64 41.62
CA GLY A 7 -12.22 -18.98 42.22
C GLY A 7 -13.36 -19.87 41.74
N VAL A 8 -14.02 -20.57 42.67
CA VAL A 8 -15.04 -21.58 42.36
C VAL A 8 -16.43 -21.03 42.65
N THR A 9 -17.20 -20.75 41.60
CA THR A 9 -18.63 -20.40 41.71
C THR A 9 -19.49 -21.62 41.39
N VAL A 10 -20.41 -21.97 42.30
CA VAL A 10 -21.33 -23.10 42.12
C VAL A 10 -22.75 -22.61 41.91
N VAL A 11 -23.38 -22.98 40.79
CA VAL A 11 -24.76 -22.65 40.48
C VAL A 11 -25.67 -23.84 40.78
N VAL A 12 -26.52 -23.72 41.80
CA VAL A 12 -27.41 -24.80 42.25
C VAL A 12 -28.87 -24.44 41.98
N GLY A 13 -29.66 -25.41 41.51
CA GLY A 13 -31.09 -25.23 41.33
C GLY A 13 -31.79 -26.53 40.88
N PRO A 14 -33.12 -26.63 41.04
CA PRO A 14 -33.89 -27.80 40.61
C PRO A 14 -33.83 -27.99 39.09
N ASN A 15 -34.22 -29.17 38.58
CA ASN A 15 -34.26 -29.40 37.14
C ASN A 15 -35.28 -28.46 36.48
N GLY A 16 -34.90 -27.87 35.34
CA GLY A 16 -35.71 -26.84 34.66
C GLY A 16 -35.58 -25.42 35.19
N SER A 17 -34.73 -25.16 36.20
CA SER A 17 -34.48 -23.80 36.73
C SER A 17 -33.63 -22.89 35.82
N GLY A 18 -33.17 -23.37 34.66
CA GLY A 18 -32.36 -22.58 33.73
C GLY A 18 -30.87 -22.49 34.07
N LYS A 19 -30.37 -23.25 35.06
CA LYS A 19 -28.94 -23.31 35.44
C LYS A 19 -27.99 -23.50 34.25
N SER A 20 -28.30 -24.43 33.35
CA SER A 20 -27.48 -24.67 32.16
C SER A 20 -27.63 -23.57 31.09
N ASN A 21 -28.70 -22.77 31.11
CA ASN A 21 -28.87 -21.66 30.17
C ASN A 21 -27.89 -20.51 30.46
N VAL A 22 -27.36 -20.41 31.69
CA VAL A 22 -26.30 -19.47 32.03
C VAL A 22 -25.01 -19.82 31.28
N VAL A 23 -24.67 -21.11 31.20
CA VAL A 23 -23.50 -21.59 30.45
C VAL A 23 -23.70 -21.35 28.96
N ASP A 24 -24.91 -21.61 28.43
CA ASP A 24 -25.23 -21.32 27.03
C ASP A 24 -25.12 -19.81 26.72
N ALA A 25 -25.57 -18.94 27.63
CA ALA A 25 -25.46 -17.49 27.46
C ALA A 25 -24.00 -17.02 27.39
N ILE A 26 -23.12 -17.59 28.23
CA ILE A 26 -21.69 -17.32 28.21
C ILE A 26 -21.05 -17.83 26.91
N ALA A 27 -21.33 -19.07 26.50
CA ALA A 27 -20.83 -19.61 25.23
C ALA A 27 -21.30 -18.79 24.02
N TRP A 28 -22.54 -18.28 24.08
CA TRP A 28 -23.16 -17.49 23.03
C TRP A 28 -22.54 -16.11 22.84
N VAL A 29 -22.28 -15.38 23.92
CA VAL A 29 -21.62 -14.04 23.86
C VAL A 29 -20.16 -14.16 23.43
N LEU A 30 -19.49 -15.27 23.76
CA LEU A 30 -18.13 -15.58 23.31
C LEU A 30 -18.05 -16.04 21.84
N GLY A 31 -19.16 -16.02 21.10
CA GLY A 31 -19.16 -16.20 19.65
C GLY A 31 -19.58 -17.58 19.13
N ALA A 32 -20.25 -18.39 19.94
CA ALA A 32 -20.84 -19.64 19.47
C ALA A 32 -21.96 -19.38 18.45
N GLN A 33 -21.84 -19.95 17.24
CA GLN A 33 -22.77 -19.72 16.13
C GLN A 33 -23.71 -20.90 15.84
N ALA A 34 -23.39 -22.10 16.31
CA ALA A 34 -24.22 -23.26 16.04
C ALA A 34 -25.43 -23.29 17.00
N PRO A 35 -26.69 -23.41 16.53
CA PRO A 35 -27.84 -23.52 17.43
C PRO A 35 -27.72 -24.68 18.43
N SER A 36 -27.07 -25.77 18.02
CA SER A 36 -26.77 -26.93 18.87
C SER A 36 -25.85 -26.61 20.05
N SER A 37 -24.96 -25.62 19.91
CA SER A 37 -24.04 -25.22 21.00
C SER A 37 -24.73 -24.52 22.17
N VAL A 38 -25.90 -23.92 21.91
CA VAL A 38 -26.78 -23.28 22.91
C VAL A 38 -28.06 -24.08 23.13
N ARG A 39 -28.00 -25.40 22.86
CA ARG A 39 -29.09 -26.37 23.08
C ARG A 39 -30.43 -25.93 22.49
N SER A 40 -30.38 -25.27 21.33
CA SER A 40 -31.50 -24.71 20.59
C SER A 40 -31.61 -25.35 19.20
N GLN A 41 -32.82 -25.40 18.62
CA GLN A 41 -33.00 -25.92 17.25
C GLN A 41 -32.75 -24.83 16.21
N LYS A 42 -33.18 -23.60 16.51
CA LYS A 42 -32.91 -22.40 15.73
C LYS A 42 -32.24 -21.34 16.60
N MET A 43 -31.49 -20.44 15.97
CA MET A 43 -30.81 -19.38 16.72
C MET A 43 -31.81 -18.41 17.37
N ASP A 44 -32.97 -18.20 16.75
CA ASP A 44 -34.04 -17.34 17.29
C ASP A 44 -34.67 -17.89 18.58
N ASP A 45 -34.51 -19.19 18.86
CA ASP A 45 -35.04 -19.83 20.07
C ASP A 45 -34.32 -19.37 21.35
N VAL A 46 -33.18 -18.68 21.21
CA VAL A 46 -32.48 -18.01 22.33
C VAL A 46 -33.30 -16.83 22.86
N ILE A 47 -34.20 -16.26 22.04
CA ILE A 47 -35.06 -15.14 22.44
C ILE A 47 -36.23 -15.65 23.28
N PHE A 48 -36.47 -14.97 24.42
CA PHE A 48 -37.55 -15.32 25.33
C PHE A 48 -38.92 -15.39 24.61
N ALA A 49 -39.47 -16.60 24.54
CA ALA A 49 -40.72 -16.90 23.84
C ALA A 49 -42.00 -16.44 24.57
N GLY A 50 -41.88 -15.89 25.78
CA GLY A 50 -43.03 -15.50 26.60
C GLY A 50 -43.49 -16.60 27.55
N THR A 51 -44.29 -16.22 28.54
CA THR A 51 -44.98 -17.12 29.48
C THR A 51 -46.43 -16.65 29.64
N SER A 52 -47.26 -17.42 30.33
CA SER A 52 -48.64 -17.02 30.66
C SER A 52 -48.76 -15.69 31.41
N LYS A 53 -47.68 -15.23 32.05
CA LYS A 53 -47.62 -13.98 32.82
C LYS A 53 -46.80 -12.87 32.15
N ARG A 54 -46.01 -13.17 31.11
CA ARG A 54 -45.10 -12.19 30.46
C ARG A 54 -45.08 -12.37 28.96
N PRO A 55 -45.25 -11.28 28.16
CA PRO A 55 -45.21 -11.37 26.71
C PRO A 55 -43.84 -11.79 26.20
N ALA A 56 -43.81 -12.31 24.97
CA ALA A 56 -42.57 -12.63 24.27
C ALA A 56 -41.76 -11.37 23.98
N LEU A 57 -40.43 -11.48 23.99
CA LEU A 57 -39.54 -10.36 23.66
C LEU A 57 -39.10 -10.42 22.19
N GLY A 58 -38.74 -9.27 21.64
CA GLY A 58 -38.26 -9.11 20.26
C GLY A 58 -36.75 -9.24 20.07
N ARG A 59 -35.99 -9.22 21.18
CA ARG A 59 -34.53 -9.36 21.18
C ARG A 59 -34.02 -10.07 22.43
N ALA A 60 -32.85 -10.69 22.33
CA ALA A 60 -32.06 -11.17 23.45
C ALA A 60 -30.70 -10.45 23.44
N GLU A 61 -30.25 -10.03 24.61
CA GLU A 61 -28.96 -9.36 24.80
C GLU A 61 -28.23 -10.02 25.96
N VAL A 62 -26.97 -10.37 25.75
CA VAL A 62 -26.06 -10.85 26.78
C VAL A 62 -24.84 -9.97 26.76
N MET A 63 -24.45 -9.48 27.93
CA MET A 63 -23.24 -8.70 28.16
C MET A 63 -22.39 -9.43 29.19
N LEU A 64 -21.14 -9.68 28.84
CA LEU A 64 -20.13 -10.26 29.70
C LEU A 64 -19.05 -9.21 29.94
N THR A 65 -18.81 -8.89 31.20
CA THR A 65 -17.75 -7.97 31.59
C THR A 65 -16.60 -8.74 32.21
N ILE A 66 -15.40 -8.53 31.69
CA ILE A 66 -14.18 -9.24 32.05
C ILE A 66 -13.22 -8.23 32.67
N ASP A 67 -12.70 -8.54 33.85
CA ASP A 67 -11.57 -7.83 34.43
C ASP A 67 -10.29 -8.20 33.66
N ASN A 68 -9.70 -7.20 33.01
CA ASN A 68 -8.47 -7.26 32.24
C ASN A 68 -7.32 -6.51 32.94
N SER A 69 -7.36 -6.36 34.27
CA SER A 69 -6.26 -5.78 35.06
C SER A 69 -4.91 -6.46 34.85
N ALA A 70 -4.91 -7.77 34.51
CA ALA A 70 -3.72 -8.54 34.18
C ALA A 70 -3.19 -8.34 32.75
N GLY A 71 -3.89 -7.59 31.89
CA GLY A 71 -3.48 -7.29 30.50
C GLY A 71 -3.42 -8.52 29.58
N LEU A 72 -4.25 -9.53 29.84
CA LEU A 72 -4.30 -10.76 29.05
C LEU A 72 -4.95 -10.56 27.69
N LEU A 73 -5.92 -9.65 27.60
CA LEU A 73 -6.54 -9.25 26.35
C LEU A 73 -5.74 -8.10 25.72
N PRO A 74 -5.52 -8.09 24.39
CA PRO A 74 -4.80 -7.04 23.66
C PRO A 74 -5.60 -5.71 23.54
N ILE A 75 -6.07 -5.20 24.67
CA ILE A 75 -6.84 -3.95 24.79
C ILE A 75 -6.36 -3.22 26.06
N GLU A 76 -6.18 -1.90 25.98
CA GLU A 76 -5.64 -1.05 27.07
C GLU A 76 -6.62 -0.77 28.22
N PHE A 77 -7.84 -1.32 28.16
CA PHE A 77 -8.86 -1.16 29.20
C PHE A 77 -8.71 -2.26 30.26
N THR A 78 -8.80 -1.85 31.53
CA THR A 78 -8.80 -2.75 32.70
C THR A 78 -10.12 -3.52 32.84
N GLU A 79 -11.18 -3.05 32.21
CA GLU A 79 -12.47 -3.72 32.18
C GLU A 79 -12.96 -3.77 30.73
N VAL A 80 -13.27 -4.98 30.26
CA VAL A 80 -13.69 -5.24 28.88
C VAL A 80 -15.08 -5.86 28.89
N SER A 81 -16.05 -5.14 28.37
CA SER A 81 -17.42 -5.62 28.16
C SER A 81 -17.59 -6.12 26.73
N VAL A 82 -17.98 -7.36 26.58
CA VAL A 82 -18.37 -7.96 25.29
C VAL A 82 -19.88 -8.17 25.34
N SER A 83 -20.63 -7.60 24.40
CA SER A 83 -22.06 -7.83 24.28
C SER A 83 -22.43 -8.40 22.92
N ARG A 84 -23.49 -9.22 22.95
CA ARG A 84 -24.13 -9.77 21.76
C ARG A 84 -25.63 -9.56 21.87
N THR A 85 -26.21 -8.97 20.83
CA THR A 85 -27.65 -8.73 20.71
C THR A 85 -28.17 -9.48 19.49
N LEU A 86 -29.24 -10.25 19.65
CA LEU A 86 -29.92 -10.95 18.57
C LEU A 86 -31.37 -10.50 18.48
N PHE A 87 -31.77 -10.15 17.27
CA PHE A 87 -33.13 -9.76 16.92
C PHE A 87 -33.88 -10.92 16.28
N ARG A 88 -35.22 -10.92 16.38
CA ARG A 88 -36.07 -11.90 15.66
C ARG A 88 -35.95 -11.84 14.13
N SER A 89 -35.32 -10.79 13.58
CA SER A 89 -34.95 -10.73 12.16
C SER A 89 -33.83 -11.71 11.79
N GLY A 90 -33.14 -12.30 12.78
CA GLY A 90 -31.94 -13.12 12.60
C GLY A 90 -30.63 -12.31 12.63
N GLU A 91 -30.72 -10.98 12.71
CA GLU A 91 -29.56 -10.10 12.80
C GLU A 91 -28.90 -10.21 14.18
N SER A 92 -27.59 -10.43 14.19
CA SER A 92 -26.75 -10.45 15.39
C SER A 92 -25.79 -9.27 15.37
N GLU A 93 -25.82 -8.45 16.41
CA GLU A 93 -24.89 -7.36 16.64
C GLU A 93 -23.90 -7.73 17.76
N TYR A 94 -22.64 -7.39 17.57
CA TYR A 94 -21.59 -7.57 18.56
C TYR A 94 -21.02 -6.21 18.94
N ALA A 95 -20.71 -6.00 20.21
CA ALA A 95 -20.02 -4.81 20.65
C ALA A 95 -18.95 -5.14 21.70
N ILE A 96 -17.86 -4.37 21.67
CA ILE A 96 -16.81 -4.38 22.69
C ILE A 96 -16.79 -2.98 23.29
N ASN A 97 -16.99 -2.87 24.61
CA ASN A 97 -17.09 -1.59 25.32
C ASN A 97 -18.13 -0.64 24.71
N GLY A 98 -19.24 -1.20 24.22
CA GLY A 98 -20.34 -0.46 23.58
C GLY A 98 -20.07 -0.04 22.13
N VAL A 99 -18.88 -0.31 21.57
CA VAL A 99 -18.56 -0.04 20.17
C VAL A 99 -18.90 -1.26 19.31
N GLN A 100 -19.72 -1.08 18.28
CA GLN A 100 -20.07 -2.16 17.35
C GLN A 100 -18.83 -2.72 16.64
N CYS A 101 -18.75 -4.04 16.57
CA CYS A 101 -17.63 -4.77 15.97
C CYS A 101 -18.11 -6.03 15.25
N ARG A 102 -17.22 -6.70 14.51
CA ARG A 102 -17.55 -7.95 13.84
C ARG A 102 -17.28 -9.12 14.78
N LEU A 103 -17.95 -10.24 14.55
CA LEU A 103 -17.66 -11.50 15.25
C LEU A 103 -16.18 -11.89 15.15
N LEU A 104 -15.54 -11.63 14.01
CA LEU A 104 -14.11 -11.94 13.83
C LEU A 104 -13.26 -11.15 14.82
N ASP A 105 -13.60 -9.89 15.08
CA ASP A 105 -12.85 -9.02 15.98
C ASP A 105 -12.99 -9.51 17.44
N VAL A 106 -14.19 -9.94 17.85
CA VAL A 106 -14.44 -10.59 19.16
C VAL A 106 -13.67 -11.91 19.28
N GLN A 107 -13.66 -12.72 18.22
CA GLN A 107 -12.96 -14.02 18.21
C GLN A 107 -11.44 -13.85 18.25
N ASP A 108 -10.89 -12.87 17.54
CA ASP A 108 -9.45 -12.58 17.55
C ASP A 108 -9.02 -12.06 18.92
N LEU A 109 -9.80 -11.16 19.52
CA LEU A 109 -9.58 -10.65 20.88
C LEU A 109 -9.47 -11.78 21.91
N LEU A 110 -10.41 -12.74 21.87
CA LEU A 110 -10.48 -13.85 22.81
C LEU A 110 -9.53 -15.00 22.46
N SER A 111 -9.08 -15.10 21.20
CA SER A 111 -8.14 -16.14 20.76
C SER A 111 -6.77 -15.99 21.42
N ASP A 112 -6.32 -14.76 21.67
CA ASP A 112 -5.02 -14.51 22.31
C ASP A 112 -5.06 -14.78 23.82
N ALA A 113 -6.23 -14.63 24.45
CA ALA A 113 -6.47 -15.00 25.85
C ALA A 113 -6.80 -16.50 26.07
N GLY A 114 -6.80 -17.31 25.00
CA GLY A 114 -7.05 -18.76 25.10
C GLY A 114 -8.52 -19.17 25.24
N VAL A 115 -9.46 -18.24 25.03
CA VAL A 115 -10.92 -18.46 25.09
C VAL A 115 -11.52 -18.41 23.68
N GLY A 116 -10.84 -19.06 22.73
CA GLY A 116 -11.10 -18.96 21.29
C GLY A 116 -12.19 -19.87 20.72
N ARG A 117 -12.19 -19.99 19.38
CA ARG A 117 -13.21 -20.66 18.54
C ARG A 117 -13.55 -22.12 18.91
N GLN A 118 -12.66 -22.85 19.57
CA GLN A 118 -13.03 -24.13 20.17
C GLN A 118 -13.01 -23.94 21.68
N GLN A 119 -14.19 -23.72 22.24
CA GLN A 119 -14.45 -23.38 23.64
C GLN A 119 -14.16 -24.57 24.57
N HIS A 120 -12.95 -25.14 24.58
CA HIS A 120 -12.57 -26.26 25.45
C HIS A 120 -12.56 -25.87 26.94
N VAL A 121 -12.62 -24.57 27.23
CA VAL A 121 -12.81 -24.00 28.58
C VAL A 121 -14.26 -24.17 29.06
N ILE A 122 -15.22 -24.26 28.14
CA ILE A 122 -16.65 -24.44 28.46
C ILE A 122 -17.01 -25.88 28.16
N VAL A 123 -17.05 -26.70 29.21
CA VAL A 123 -17.49 -28.09 29.10
C VAL A 123 -19.01 -28.14 29.19
N SER A 124 -19.66 -28.26 28.03
CA SER A 124 -21.11 -28.45 27.95
C SER A 124 -21.50 -29.91 28.21
N GLN A 125 -22.79 -30.13 28.48
CA GLN A 125 -23.33 -31.47 28.69
C GLN A 125 -23.10 -32.35 27.45
N GLY A 126 -22.40 -33.49 27.61
CA GLY A 126 -22.09 -34.44 26.55
C GLY A 126 -20.77 -34.19 25.79
N GLN A 127 -20.09 -33.06 26.01
CA GLN A 127 -18.79 -32.81 25.36
C GLN A 127 -17.66 -33.71 25.89
N ILE A 128 -17.72 -34.14 27.15
CA ILE A 128 -16.71 -35.05 27.74
C ILE A 128 -16.66 -36.36 26.95
N ASP A 129 -17.83 -36.94 26.65
CA ASP A 129 -17.93 -38.16 25.85
C ASP A 129 -17.46 -37.95 24.41
N ALA A 130 -17.68 -36.75 23.85
CA ALA A 130 -17.22 -36.40 22.51
C ALA A 130 -15.68 -36.33 22.43
N VAL A 131 -15.01 -35.75 23.43
CA VAL A 131 -13.54 -35.69 23.49
C VAL A 131 -12.95 -37.09 23.69
N LEU A 132 -13.57 -37.92 24.53
CA LEU A 132 -13.12 -39.29 24.79
C LEU A 132 -13.23 -40.20 23.56
N ASN A 133 -14.27 -40.02 22.75
CA ASN A 133 -14.52 -40.79 21.52
C ASN A 133 -13.99 -40.12 20.23
N ALA A 134 -13.35 -38.94 20.35
CA ALA A 134 -12.81 -38.20 19.21
C ALA A 134 -11.71 -39.00 18.49
N ARG A 135 -11.68 -38.89 17.15
CA ARG A 135 -10.63 -39.49 16.33
C ARG A 135 -9.27 -38.88 16.69
N PRO A 136 -8.15 -39.58 16.44
CA PRO A 136 -6.81 -39.05 16.74
C PRO A 136 -6.54 -37.67 16.11
N GLU A 137 -7.06 -37.41 14.92
CA GLU A 137 -6.95 -36.14 14.20
C GLU A 137 -7.66 -34.99 14.93
N ASP A 138 -8.92 -35.22 15.36
CA ASP A 138 -9.71 -34.25 16.10
C ASP A 138 -9.11 -33.99 17.48
N ARG A 139 -8.64 -35.05 18.15
CA ARG A 139 -7.97 -34.95 19.46
C ARG A 139 -6.66 -34.16 19.37
N ARG A 140 -5.91 -34.31 18.28
CA ARG A 140 -4.68 -33.56 18.05
C ARG A 140 -4.95 -32.05 17.97
N ALA A 141 -6.05 -31.63 17.35
CA ALA A 141 -6.41 -30.21 17.30
C ALA A 141 -6.59 -29.61 18.70
N ILE A 142 -7.25 -30.36 19.60
CA ILE A 142 -7.45 -29.96 21.01
C ILE A 142 -6.09 -29.78 21.73
N ILE A 143 -5.15 -30.70 21.50
CA ILE A 143 -3.82 -30.65 22.12
C ILE A 143 -2.97 -29.49 21.54
N GLU A 144 -3.02 -29.27 20.22
CA GLU A 144 -2.31 -28.17 19.55
C GLU A 144 -2.82 -26.78 19.99
N GLU A 145 -4.10 -26.68 20.34
CA GLU A 145 -4.70 -25.48 20.90
C GLU A 145 -4.32 -25.27 22.36
N ALA A 146 -4.39 -26.32 23.19
CA ALA A 146 -3.98 -26.26 24.60
C ALA A 146 -2.47 -25.94 24.77
N SER A 147 -1.64 -26.34 23.81
CA SER A 147 -0.22 -25.99 23.76
C SER A 147 0.07 -24.60 23.17
N GLY A 148 -0.95 -23.88 22.69
CA GLY A 148 -0.82 -22.54 22.11
C GLY A 148 -0.09 -22.50 20.76
N VAL A 149 0.20 -23.64 20.12
CA VAL A 149 0.95 -23.74 18.86
C VAL A 149 0.08 -23.35 17.66
N LEU A 150 -1.25 -23.47 17.79
CA LEU A 150 -2.21 -23.17 16.73
C LEU A 150 -2.06 -21.76 16.13
N LYS A 151 -1.72 -20.75 16.95
CA LYS A 151 -1.49 -19.37 16.48
C LYS A 151 -0.30 -19.26 15.53
N HIS A 152 0.78 -19.98 15.82
CA HIS A 152 1.99 -20.00 14.98
C HIS A 152 1.73 -20.76 13.68
N ARG A 153 1.01 -21.88 13.75
CA ARG A 153 0.60 -22.66 12.58
C ARG A 153 -0.27 -21.84 11.62
N LYS A 154 -1.28 -21.11 12.13
CA LYS A 154 -2.11 -20.22 11.30
C LYS A 154 -1.33 -19.06 10.68
N ARG A 155 -0.39 -18.46 11.44
CA ARG A 155 0.49 -17.41 10.91
C ARG A 155 1.36 -17.95 9.78
N LYS A 156 1.91 -19.16 9.92
CA LYS A 156 2.66 -19.86 8.87
C LYS A 156 1.81 -20.09 7.63
N GLU A 157 0.62 -20.68 7.77
CA GLU A 157 -0.27 -20.96 6.63
C GLU A 157 -0.69 -19.67 5.89
N LYS A 158 -0.96 -18.58 6.63
CA LYS A 158 -1.25 -17.27 6.03
C LYS A 158 -0.06 -16.70 5.27
N ALA A 159 1.16 -16.90 5.78
CA ALA A 159 2.39 -16.48 5.11
C ALA A 159 2.64 -17.32 3.84
N GLU A 160 2.45 -18.64 3.90
CA GLU A 160 2.59 -19.55 2.77
C GLU A 160 1.62 -19.17 1.63
N ARG A 161 0.34 -18.94 1.94
CA ARG A 161 -0.64 -18.48 0.92
C ARG A 161 -0.27 -17.14 0.29
N ARG A 162 0.31 -16.21 1.07
CA ARG A 162 0.80 -14.92 0.54
C ARG A 162 2.00 -15.11 -0.38
N LEU A 163 2.89 -16.04 -0.04
CA LEU A 163 4.07 -16.36 -0.82
C LEU A 163 3.69 -17.00 -2.16
N GLU A 164 2.77 -17.97 -2.15
CA GLU A 164 2.20 -18.56 -3.36
C GLU A 164 1.56 -17.51 -4.27
N GLY A 165 0.77 -16.59 -3.70
CA GLY A 165 0.19 -15.48 -4.47
C GLY A 165 1.24 -14.56 -5.08
N THR A 166 2.35 -14.33 -4.37
CA THR A 166 3.45 -13.49 -4.86
C THR A 166 4.22 -14.18 -5.98
N GLU A 167 4.45 -15.48 -5.87
CA GLU A 167 5.10 -16.30 -6.90
C GLU A 167 4.29 -16.31 -8.21
N ALA A 168 2.96 -16.47 -8.11
CA ALA A 168 2.08 -16.37 -9.28
C ALA A 168 2.15 -14.99 -9.95
N ASN A 169 2.19 -13.91 -9.16
CA ASN A 169 2.35 -12.55 -9.68
C ASN A 169 3.71 -12.34 -10.37
N LEU A 170 4.78 -12.89 -9.80
CA LEU A 170 6.13 -12.82 -10.37
C LEU A 170 6.21 -13.53 -11.71
N LEU A 171 5.64 -14.74 -11.81
CA LEU A 171 5.57 -15.49 -13.07
C LEU A 171 4.84 -14.69 -14.15
N ARG A 172 3.70 -14.07 -13.80
CA ARG A 172 2.95 -13.21 -14.74
C ARG A 172 3.77 -12.01 -15.21
N ALA A 173 4.49 -11.35 -14.30
CA ALA A 173 5.36 -10.23 -14.64
C ALA A 173 6.50 -10.65 -15.58
N GLN A 174 7.09 -11.82 -15.37
CA GLN A 174 8.13 -12.37 -16.24
C GLN A 174 7.61 -12.68 -17.65
N ASP A 175 6.38 -13.20 -17.76
CA ASP A 175 5.76 -13.46 -19.06
C ASP A 175 5.45 -12.16 -19.82
N LEU A 176 4.90 -11.14 -19.14
CA LEU A 176 4.70 -9.82 -19.72
C LEU A 176 6.02 -9.19 -20.19
N LEU A 177 7.08 -9.30 -19.38
CA LEU A 177 8.39 -8.79 -19.74
C LEU A 177 8.97 -9.52 -20.97
N ARG A 178 8.73 -10.83 -21.10
CA ARG A 178 9.12 -11.60 -22.28
C ARG A 178 8.36 -11.14 -23.52
N GLU A 179 7.06 -10.88 -23.40
CA GLU A 179 6.24 -10.38 -24.49
C GLU A 179 6.66 -8.98 -24.94
N VAL A 180 6.87 -8.05 -24.01
CA VAL A 180 7.34 -6.69 -24.32
C VAL A 180 8.70 -6.73 -25.02
N ARG A 181 9.64 -7.57 -24.56
CA ARG A 181 10.94 -7.76 -25.25
C ARG A 181 10.77 -8.33 -26.67
N ARG A 182 9.78 -9.21 -26.89
CA ARG A 182 9.47 -9.75 -28.22
C ARG A 182 8.95 -8.66 -29.15
N GLN A 183 8.11 -7.75 -28.64
CA GLN A 183 7.56 -6.62 -29.40
C GLN A 183 8.60 -5.52 -29.69
N LEU A 184 9.60 -5.34 -28.81
CA LEU A 184 10.63 -4.32 -28.96
C LEU A 184 11.51 -4.53 -30.21
N ARG A 185 11.89 -5.78 -30.53
CA ARG A 185 12.79 -6.09 -31.65
C ARG A 185 12.23 -5.67 -33.03
N PRO A 186 10.96 -5.99 -33.37
CA PRO A 186 10.33 -5.45 -34.58
C PRO A 186 10.29 -3.93 -34.60
N LEU A 187 9.96 -3.29 -33.48
CA LEU A 187 9.88 -1.83 -33.37
C LEU A 187 11.24 -1.16 -33.59
N GLU A 188 12.34 -1.71 -33.05
CA GLU A 188 13.70 -1.24 -33.34
C GLU A 188 14.01 -1.31 -34.84
N ARG A 189 13.66 -2.42 -35.50
CA ARG A 189 13.88 -2.57 -36.94
C ARG A 189 13.05 -1.58 -37.76
N GLN A 190 11.80 -1.33 -37.35
CA GLN A 190 10.94 -0.34 -37.99
C GLN A 190 11.52 1.07 -37.82
N ALA A 191 11.97 1.44 -36.61
CA ALA A 191 12.61 2.72 -36.34
C ALA A 191 13.91 2.90 -37.14
N ASP A 192 14.74 1.86 -37.26
CA ASP A 192 15.95 1.90 -38.09
C ASP A 192 15.64 2.01 -39.58
N SER A 193 14.55 1.40 -40.05
CA SER A 193 14.09 1.53 -41.44
C SER A 193 13.57 2.94 -41.72
N ALA A 194 12.76 3.50 -40.81
CA ALA A 194 12.25 4.86 -40.90
C ALA A 194 13.37 5.90 -40.85
N ARG A 195 14.38 5.72 -39.99
CA ARG A 195 15.57 6.59 -39.96
C ARG A 195 16.35 6.57 -41.29
N ARG A 196 16.45 5.40 -41.95
CA ARG A 196 17.11 5.29 -43.27
C ARG A 196 16.27 5.84 -44.42
N HIS A 197 14.95 5.80 -44.31
CA HIS A 197 14.05 6.30 -45.35
C HIS A 197 14.31 7.77 -45.70
N GLY A 198 14.54 8.64 -44.70
CA GLY A 198 14.80 10.07 -44.95
C GLY A 198 16.01 10.32 -45.85
N ALA A 199 17.12 9.63 -45.60
CA ALA A 199 18.33 9.74 -46.41
C ALA A 199 18.10 9.25 -47.85
N ILE A 200 17.51 8.06 -47.99
CA ILE A 200 17.23 7.43 -49.29
C ILE A 200 16.23 8.27 -50.11
N ALA A 201 15.19 8.82 -49.47
CA ALA A 201 14.22 9.68 -50.13
C ALA A 201 14.86 10.99 -50.65
N SER A 202 15.82 11.54 -49.90
CA SER A 202 16.58 12.72 -50.35
C SER A 202 17.50 12.42 -51.54
N GLU A 203 18.15 11.25 -51.52
CA GLU A 203 19.03 10.79 -52.60
C GLU A 203 18.22 10.50 -53.87
N LEU A 204 17.07 9.83 -53.74
CA LEU A 204 16.15 9.58 -54.83
C LEU A 204 15.66 10.88 -55.48
N ARG A 205 15.24 11.87 -54.69
CA ARG A 205 14.82 13.19 -55.22
C ARG A 205 15.95 13.86 -55.99
N THR A 206 17.17 13.79 -55.48
CA THR A 206 18.35 14.39 -56.13
C THR A 206 18.63 13.73 -57.49
N LEU A 207 18.57 12.41 -57.55
CA LEU A 207 18.73 11.65 -58.80
C LEU A 207 17.61 11.92 -59.81
N GLN A 208 16.35 12.00 -59.35
CA GLN A 208 15.21 12.33 -60.21
C GLN A 208 15.35 13.73 -60.82
N LEU A 209 15.73 14.73 -60.03
CA LEU A 209 16.02 16.09 -60.50
C LEU A 209 17.16 16.11 -61.53
N TYR A 210 18.21 15.32 -61.32
CA TYR A 210 19.32 15.22 -62.26
C TYR A 210 18.92 14.60 -63.60
N ILE A 211 18.15 13.50 -63.58
CA ILE A 211 17.65 12.85 -64.80
C ILE A 211 16.72 13.78 -65.57
N ALA A 212 15.75 14.39 -64.89
CA ALA A 212 14.82 15.35 -65.51
C ALA A 212 15.58 16.54 -66.12
N GLY A 213 16.58 17.09 -65.42
CA GLY A 213 17.43 18.16 -65.93
C GLY A 213 18.19 17.75 -67.19
N ARG A 214 18.73 16.53 -67.24
CA ARG A 214 19.44 15.99 -68.40
C ARG A 214 18.51 15.80 -69.60
N GLU A 215 17.29 15.32 -69.39
CA GLU A 215 16.28 15.17 -70.44
C GLU A 215 15.88 16.52 -71.03
N ILE A 216 15.59 17.52 -70.17
CA ILE A 216 15.27 18.89 -70.59
C ILE A 216 16.42 19.48 -71.42
N TYR A 217 17.67 19.30 -70.99
CA TYR A 217 18.84 19.76 -71.73
C TYR A 217 18.95 19.08 -73.11
N GLY A 218 18.73 17.77 -73.17
CA GLY A 218 18.72 17.01 -74.41
C GLY A 218 17.65 17.49 -75.39
N LEU A 219 16.43 17.75 -74.89
CA LEU A 219 15.32 18.28 -75.69
C LEU A 219 15.61 19.69 -76.21
N ARG A 220 16.15 20.59 -75.37
CA ARG A 220 16.55 21.94 -75.80
C ARG A 220 17.62 21.92 -76.88
N THR A 221 18.63 21.07 -76.71
CA THR A 221 19.71 20.94 -77.71
C THR A 221 19.17 20.45 -79.06
N ARG A 222 18.23 19.50 -79.07
CA ARG A 222 17.59 19.03 -80.30
C ARG A 222 16.74 20.12 -80.95
N LEU A 223 16.02 20.92 -80.15
CA LEU A 223 15.22 22.04 -80.62
C LEU A 223 16.11 23.09 -81.31
N ASP A 224 17.20 23.49 -80.66
CA ASP A 224 18.14 24.48 -81.20
C ASP A 224 18.79 23.99 -82.51
N ASN A 225 19.25 22.73 -82.55
CA ASN A 225 19.82 22.13 -83.75
C ASN A 225 18.82 22.04 -84.91
N SER A 226 17.55 21.78 -84.62
CA SER A 226 16.49 21.77 -85.64
C SER A 226 16.20 23.18 -86.17
N ALA A 227 16.22 24.19 -85.30
CA ALA A 227 16.04 25.58 -85.68
C ALA A 227 17.19 26.09 -86.58
N THR A 228 18.45 25.81 -86.23
CA THR A 228 19.60 26.15 -87.10
C THR A 228 19.56 25.40 -88.42
N GLY A 229 19.29 24.09 -88.41
CA GLY A 229 19.18 23.30 -89.64
C GLY A 229 18.09 23.82 -90.60
N LYS A 230 16.99 24.37 -90.06
CA LYS A 230 15.93 25.00 -90.86
C LYS A 230 16.43 26.27 -91.57
N VAL A 231 17.10 27.16 -90.83
CA VAL A 231 17.62 28.42 -91.39
C VAL A 231 18.65 28.15 -92.49
N GLU A 232 19.55 27.19 -92.28
CA GLU A 232 20.52 26.77 -93.29
C GLU A 232 19.86 26.15 -94.52
N GLY A 233 18.82 25.32 -94.31
CA GLY A 233 18.02 24.74 -95.38
C GLY A 233 17.32 25.80 -96.24
N GLU A 234 16.65 26.77 -95.61
CA GLU A 234 15.96 27.87 -96.30
C GLU A 234 16.93 28.77 -97.07
N ALA A 235 18.10 29.06 -96.50
CA ALA A 235 19.14 29.85 -97.15
C ALA A 235 19.70 29.14 -98.39
N ASN A 236 19.98 27.83 -98.29
CA ASN A 236 20.44 27.03 -99.41
C ASN A 236 19.38 26.93 -100.51
N GLU A 237 18.11 26.72 -100.17
CA GLU A 237 17.03 26.69 -101.14
C GLU A 237 16.91 28.02 -101.90
N LYS A 238 16.99 29.16 -101.19
CA LYS A 238 16.96 30.48 -101.81
C LYS A 238 18.12 30.69 -102.78
N ASN A 239 19.34 30.26 -102.40
CA ASN A 239 20.53 30.35 -103.26
C ASN A 239 20.37 29.50 -104.53
N LEU A 240 19.91 28.25 -104.41
CA LEU A 240 19.68 27.38 -105.56
C LEU A 240 18.58 27.94 -106.48
N ARG A 241 17.49 28.48 -105.94
CA ARG A 241 16.44 29.11 -106.75
C ARG A 241 16.97 30.31 -107.54
N GLN A 242 17.82 31.14 -106.94
CA GLN A 242 18.47 32.25 -107.64
C GLN A 242 19.39 31.77 -108.76
N LYS A 243 20.19 30.73 -108.51
CA LYS A 243 21.06 30.13 -109.53
C LYS A 243 20.25 29.55 -110.70
N LEU A 244 19.15 28.85 -110.41
CA LEU A 244 18.24 28.34 -111.45
C LEU A 244 17.67 29.47 -112.29
N ALA A 245 17.14 30.53 -111.66
CA ALA A 245 16.61 31.67 -112.39
C ALA A 245 17.67 32.31 -113.30
N SER A 246 18.92 32.44 -112.82
CA SER A 246 20.02 32.98 -113.64
C SER A 246 20.40 32.06 -114.82
N LEU A 247 20.37 30.75 -114.61
CA LEU A 247 20.61 29.75 -115.65
C LEU A 247 19.50 29.76 -116.69
N ASP A 248 18.24 29.83 -116.26
CA ASP A 248 17.08 29.93 -117.18
C ASP A 248 17.16 31.21 -118.02
N THR A 249 17.54 32.36 -117.43
CA THR A 249 17.75 33.59 -118.21
C THR A 249 18.93 33.50 -119.18
N ALA A 250 20.01 32.79 -118.82
CA ALA A 250 21.14 32.58 -119.71
C ALA A 250 20.75 31.68 -120.89
N VAL A 251 20.03 30.59 -120.62
CA VAL A 251 19.50 29.70 -121.67
C VAL A 251 18.56 30.45 -122.60
N MET A 252 17.65 31.27 -122.09
CA MET A 252 16.76 32.08 -122.94
C MET A 252 17.52 33.10 -123.80
N ALA A 253 18.62 33.67 -123.28
CA ALA A 253 19.47 34.57 -124.05
C ALA A 253 20.22 33.82 -125.16
N ASP A 254 20.80 32.67 -124.85
CA ASP A 254 21.49 31.80 -125.80
C ASP A 254 20.51 31.28 -126.88
N GLU A 255 19.29 30.88 -126.50
CA GLU A 255 18.22 30.49 -127.42
C GLU A 255 17.82 31.64 -128.36
N ALA A 256 17.66 32.85 -127.83
CA ALA A 256 17.34 34.03 -128.63
C ALA A 256 18.47 34.38 -129.62
N GLU A 257 19.74 34.26 -129.19
CA GLU A 257 20.91 34.47 -130.04
C GLU A 257 21.03 33.40 -131.14
N LEU A 258 20.79 32.13 -130.80
CA LEU A 258 20.77 31.02 -131.76
C LEU A 258 19.64 31.17 -132.79
N THR A 259 18.47 31.62 -132.37
CA THR A 259 17.32 31.85 -133.26
C THR A 259 17.59 33.03 -134.22
N ALA A 260 18.30 34.06 -133.75
CA ALA A 260 18.68 35.22 -134.57
C ALA A 260 19.76 34.91 -135.63
N ARG A 261 20.62 33.91 -135.38
CA ARG A 261 21.74 33.55 -136.27
C ARG A 261 21.37 32.62 -137.43
N GLY A 262 20.21 31.97 -137.43
CA GLY A 262 19.66 31.31 -138.62
C GLY A 262 20.54 30.23 -139.28
N GLU A 263 21.35 29.50 -138.51
CA GLU A 263 22.27 28.48 -139.04
C GLU A 263 22.02 27.10 -138.39
N SER A 264 21.77 26.10 -139.25
CA SER A 264 21.46 24.70 -138.92
C SER A 264 22.70 23.85 -138.60
N GLY A 265 23.63 24.38 -137.79
CA GLY A 265 24.97 23.81 -137.60
C GLY A 265 25.44 23.50 -136.17
N THR A 266 24.69 23.85 -135.12
CA THR A 266 25.18 23.74 -133.72
C THR A 266 24.31 22.85 -132.84
N SER A 267 24.01 21.64 -133.31
CA SER A 267 23.30 20.62 -132.53
C SER A 267 24.09 20.16 -131.29
N ASP A 268 25.42 20.19 -131.32
CA ASP A 268 26.25 19.58 -130.26
C ASP A 268 26.38 20.44 -129.00
N GLU A 269 26.38 21.78 -129.11
CA GLU A 269 26.42 22.67 -127.95
C GLU A 269 25.05 22.81 -127.28
N LEU A 270 23.97 22.86 -128.08
CA LEU A 270 22.60 22.85 -127.58
C LEU A 270 22.33 21.58 -126.76
N VAL A 271 22.72 20.40 -127.28
CA VAL A 271 22.59 19.13 -126.57
C VAL A 271 23.37 19.13 -125.25
N ARG A 272 24.52 19.80 -125.18
CA ARG A 272 25.33 19.88 -123.96
C ARG A 272 24.67 20.76 -122.89
N VAL A 273 24.08 21.89 -123.29
CA VAL A 273 23.33 22.78 -122.41
C VAL A 273 22.02 22.13 -121.97
N GLU A 274 21.29 21.47 -122.87
CA GLU A 274 20.09 20.68 -122.54
C GLU A 274 20.42 19.52 -121.60
N GLN A 275 21.57 18.85 -121.75
CA GLN A 275 22.02 17.83 -120.81
C GLN A 275 22.36 18.42 -119.43
N LEU A 276 23.01 19.58 -119.36
CA LEU A 276 23.30 20.25 -118.09
C LEU A 276 22.01 20.73 -117.40
N LEU A 277 21.07 21.29 -118.17
CA LEU A 277 19.75 21.69 -117.72
C LEU A 277 18.94 20.47 -117.25
N GLY A 278 19.01 19.36 -117.98
CA GLY A 278 18.42 18.08 -117.61
C GLY A 278 19.01 17.51 -116.31
N ARG A 279 20.33 17.62 -116.11
CA ARG A 279 21.01 17.25 -114.86
C ARG A 279 20.60 18.16 -113.70
N ALA A 280 20.53 19.47 -113.92
CA ALA A 280 20.09 20.42 -112.91
C ALA A 280 18.62 20.22 -112.54
N ARG A 281 17.73 20.04 -113.53
CA ARG A 281 16.31 19.67 -113.33
C ARG A 281 16.18 18.33 -112.61
N GLY A 282 17.03 17.35 -112.94
CA GLY A 282 17.11 16.08 -112.23
C GLY A 282 17.53 16.25 -110.76
N GLN A 283 18.52 17.09 -110.48
CA GLN A 283 18.92 17.41 -109.11
C GLN A 283 17.84 18.17 -108.34
N VAL A 284 17.14 19.11 -108.99
CA VAL A 284 15.98 19.80 -108.41
C VAL A 284 14.84 18.83 -108.14
N ALA A 285 14.58 17.89 -109.03
CA ALA A 285 13.56 16.86 -108.84
C ALA A 285 13.94 15.92 -107.68
N VAL A 286 15.21 15.51 -107.57
CA VAL A 286 15.71 14.71 -106.44
C VAL A 286 15.65 15.48 -105.13
N LEU A 287 15.94 16.78 -105.13
CA LEU A 287 15.83 17.63 -103.94
C LEU A 287 14.37 17.94 -103.59
N ALA A 288 13.49 18.11 -104.56
CA ALA A 288 12.05 18.24 -104.36
C ALA A 288 11.43 16.93 -103.86
N GLU A 289 11.97 15.78 -104.28
CA GLU A 289 11.58 14.46 -103.78
C GLU A 289 12.16 14.21 -102.39
N ARG A 290 13.39 14.64 -102.10
CA ARG A 290 13.94 14.65 -100.73
C ARG A 290 13.17 15.59 -99.82
N ARG A 291 12.72 16.76 -100.30
CA ARG A 291 11.85 17.66 -99.55
C ARG A 291 10.49 17.03 -99.32
N ARG A 292 9.87 16.43 -100.35
CA ARG A 292 8.62 15.66 -100.19
C ARG A 292 8.80 14.46 -99.29
N SER A 293 9.99 13.85 -99.26
CA SER A 293 10.31 12.77 -98.33
C SER A 293 10.49 13.29 -96.92
N VAL A 294 11.18 14.41 -96.70
CA VAL A 294 11.30 15.06 -95.39
C VAL A 294 9.94 15.63 -94.92
N GLU A 295 9.10 16.11 -95.83
CA GLU A 295 7.71 16.54 -95.56
C GLU A 295 6.79 15.34 -95.30
N ARG A 296 7.02 14.19 -95.96
CA ARG A 296 6.37 12.91 -95.65
C ARG A 296 6.84 12.35 -94.33
N ASP A 297 8.13 12.42 -94.02
CA ASP A 297 8.70 12.00 -92.74
C ASP A 297 8.20 12.94 -91.63
N ARG A 298 8.03 14.24 -91.91
CA ARG A 298 7.32 15.20 -91.04
C ARG A 298 5.83 14.87 -90.94
N GLY A 299 5.21 14.43 -92.03
CA GLY A 299 3.81 13.98 -92.09
C GLY A 299 3.56 12.62 -91.44
N GLN A 300 4.59 11.78 -91.30
CA GLN A 300 4.61 10.52 -90.56
C GLN A 300 5.03 10.72 -89.09
N LEU A 301 5.79 11.77 -88.78
CA LEU A 301 5.92 12.28 -87.42
C LEU A 301 4.65 13.01 -86.96
N MET A 302 3.87 13.54 -87.91
CA MET A 302 2.49 14.03 -87.74
C MET A 302 1.47 12.98 -88.21
N ASP A 303 1.84 11.69 -88.30
CA ASP A 303 0.86 10.69 -88.71
C ASP A 303 -0.26 10.74 -87.68
N ALA A 304 -1.51 10.75 -88.13
CA ALA A 304 -2.64 10.73 -87.22
C ALA A 304 -2.53 9.53 -86.26
N GLY A 305 -1.83 8.46 -86.64
CA GLY A 305 -1.49 7.32 -85.77
C GLY A 305 -0.43 7.60 -84.69
N VAL A 306 0.59 8.42 -84.96
CA VAL A 306 1.62 8.80 -83.97
C VAL A 306 1.12 9.91 -83.07
N VAL A 307 0.35 10.87 -83.61
CA VAL A 307 -0.34 11.87 -82.80
C VAL A 307 -1.42 11.19 -81.95
N ALA A 308 -2.22 10.26 -82.49
CA ALA A 308 -3.18 9.50 -81.69
C ALA A 308 -2.51 8.56 -80.69
N SER A 309 -1.35 7.98 -81.00
CA SER A 309 -0.60 7.18 -80.01
C SER A 309 -0.01 8.06 -78.92
N LEU A 310 0.56 9.23 -79.25
CA LEU A 310 1.06 10.18 -78.27
C LEU A 310 -0.08 10.83 -77.46
N GLU A 311 -1.25 11.07 -78.04
CA GLU A 311 -2.45 11.53 -77.34
C GLU A 311 -3.02 10.44 -76.43
N ALA A 312 -3.00 9.18 -76.87
CA ALA A 312 -3.35 8.03 -76.03
C ALA A 312 -2.34 7.81 -74.91
N ASP A 313 -1.04 7.97 -75.17
CA ASP A 313 0.04 7.88 -74.19
C ASP A 313 -0.06 9.05 -73.19
N VAL A 314 -0.38 10.26 -73.65
CA VAL A 314 -0.63 11.43 -72.80
C VAL A 314 -1.90 11.24 -71.98
N SER A 315 -2.96 10.66 -72.54
CA SER A 315 -4.19 10.31 -71.80
C SER A 315 -3.90 9.27 -70.72
N THR A 316 -3.16 8.22 -71.08
CA THR A 316 -2.77 7.14 -70.15
C THR A 316 -1.85 7.68 -69.05
N ALA A 317 -0.88 8.53 -69.41
CA ALA A 317 0.00 9.19 -68.45
C ALA A 317 -0.75 10.18 -67.56
N HIS A 318 -1.77 10.88 -68.05
CA HIS A 318 -2.65 11.72 -67.22
C HIS A 318 -3.51 10.88 -66.28
N GLU A 319 -4.04 9.75 -66.72
CA GLU A 319 -4.80 8.83 -65.85
C GLU A 319 -3.91 8.17 -64.79
N GLU A 320 -2.68 7.80 -65.14
CA GLU A 320 -1.69 7.31 -64.19
C GLU A 320 -1.26 8.42 -63.22
N LEU A 321 -1.00 9.63 -63.70
CA LEU A 321 -0.68 10.78 -62.86
C LEU A 321 -1.85 11.11 -61.92
N ALA A 322 -3.10 11.09 -62.41
CA ALA A 322 -4.28 11.31 -61.59
C ALA A 322 -4.44 10.21 -60.53
N ARG A 323 -4.17 8.94 -60.87
CA ARG A 323 -4.15 7.83 -59.91
C ARG A 323 -3.04 7.99 -58.87
N VAL A 324 -1.83 8.38 -59.28
CA VAL A 324 -0.70 8.60 -58.36
C VAL A 324 -0.96 9.81 -57.46
N VAL A 325 -1.54 10.89 -57.99
CA VAL A 325 -1.93 12.08 -57.19
C VAL A 325 -3.02 11.72 -56.19
N ALA A 326 -4.06 10.99 -56.60
CA ALA A 326 -5.10 10.52 -55.69
C ALA A 326 -4.54 9.59 -54.59
N ALA A 327 -3.67 8.64 -54.97
CA ALA A 327 -2.99 7.77 -54.00
C ALA A 327 -2.06 8.54 -53.06
N LEU A 328 -1.41 9.61 -53.54
CA LEU A 328 -0.56 10.49 -52.73
C LEU A 328 -1.40 11.34 -51.76
N GLU A 329 -2.56 11.84 -52.19
CA GLU A 329 -3.50 12.54 -51.32
C GLU A 329 -4.08 11.61 -50.25
N GLU A 330 -4.48 10.39 -50.61
CA GLU A 330 -4.94 9.38 -49.68
C GLU A 330 -3.85 8.98 -48.67
N SER A 331 -2.62 8.77 -49.14
CA SER A 331 -1.47 8.49 -48.27
C SER A 331 -1.16 9.66 -47.34
N LYS A 332 -1.35 10.91 -47.77
CA LYS A 332 -1.16 12.10 -46.93
C LYS A 332 -2.21 12.20 -45.83
N VAL A 333 -3.46 11.87 -46.13
CA VAL A 333 -4.53 11.81 -45.13
C VAL A 333 -4.22 10.71 -44.12
N GLN A 334 -3.83 9.52 -44.58
CA GLN A 334 -3.42 8.43 -43.70
C GLN A 334 -2.20 8.80 -42.84
N GLU A 335 -1.21 9.52 -43.37
CA GLU A 335 -0.04 9.99 -42.63
C GLU A 335 -0.42 11.03 -41.55
N LEU A 336 -1.37 11.93 -41.86
CA LEU A 336 -1.90 12.89 -40.88
C LEU A 336 -2.73 12.22 -39.78
N ASP A 337 -3.52 11.21 -40.12
CA ASP A 337 -4.29 10.43 -39.14
C ASP A 337 -3.35 9.59 -38.26
N LEU A 338 -2.34 8.94 -38.84
CA LEU A 338 -1.31 8.23 -38.08
C LEU A 338 -0.54 9.17 -37.14
N ALA A 339 -0.18 10.37 -37.60
CA ALA A 339 0.50 11.36 -36.77
C ALA A 339 -0.39 11.87 -35.62
N ARG A 340 -1.71 11.97 -35.83
CA ARG A 340 -2.67 12.29 -34.77
C ARG A 340 -2.78 11.16 -33.75
N ASP A 341 -2.90 9.92 -34.23
CA ASP A 341 -2.98 8.74 -33.36
C ASP A 341 -1.68 8.54 -32.56
N GLU A 342 -0.51 8.76 -33.19
CA GLU A 342 0.78 8.72 -32.51
C GLU A 342 0.89 9.83 -31.45
N SER A 343 0.47 11.06 -31.77
CA SER A 343 0.44 12.16 -30.80
C SER A 343 -0.52 11.88 -29.63
N ALA A 344 -1.67 11.26 -29.89
CA ALA A 344 -2.62 10.86 -28.86
C ALA A 344 -2.04 9.76 -27.96
N LEU A 345 -1.39 8.76 -28.53
CA LEU A 345 -0.73 7.68 -27.80
C LEU A 345 0.44 8.20 -26.94
N VAL A 346 1.21 9.17 -27.44
CA VAL A 346 2.29 9.81 -26.69
C VAL A 346 1.74 10.60 -25.51
N ALA A 347 0.63 11.33 -25.69
CA ALA A 347 -0.02 12.06 -24.61
C ALA A 347 -0.58 11.12 -23.54
N ASP A 348 -1.25 10.04 -23.92
CA ASP A 348 -1.79 9.03 -23.01
C ASP A 348 -0.67 8.35 -22.19
N ARG A 349 0.42 7.96 -22.86
CA ARG A 349 1.61 7.41 -22.19
C ARG A 349 2.30 8.39 -21.24
N ALA A 350 2.32 9.69 -21.58
CA ALA A 350 2.89 10.72 -20.71
C ALA A 350 2.04 10.89 -19.45
N GLN A 351 0.71 10.88 -19.59
CA GLN A 351 -0.23 10.96 -18.48
C GLN A 351 -0.15 9.71 -17.59
N ASP A 352 -0.05 8.52 -18.19
CA ASP A 352 0.18 7.27 -17.46
C ASP A 352 1.50 7.30 -16.69
N ALA A 353 2.59 7.77 -17.31
CA ALA A 353 3.89 7.89 -16.65
C ALA A 353 3.87 8.88 -15.47
N GLU A 354 3.16 10.01 -15.63
CA GLU A 354 2.99 11.00 -14.56
C GLU A 354 2.16 10.44 -13.39
N SER A 355 1.08 9.71 -13.69
CA SER A 355 0.26 9.04 -12.68
C SER A 355 1.05 7.95 -11.93
N ALA A 356 1.88 7.18 -12.64
CA ALA A 356 2.74 6.17 -12.04
C ALA A 356 3.83 6.79 -11.16
N ALA A 357 4.44 7.90 -11.61
CA ALA A 357 5.43 8.63 -10.81
C ALA A 357 4.81 9.20 -9.52
N LEU A 358 3.59 9.73 -9.59
CA LEU A 358 2.86 10.20 -8.42
C LEU A 358 2.54 9.04 -7.46
N ALA A 359 2.10 7.90 -7.98
CA ALA A 359 1.80 6.71 -7.17
C ALA A 359 3.05 6.16 -6.45
N VAL A 360 4.21 6.15 -7.13
CA VAL A 360 5.49 5.77 -6.52
C VAL A 360 5.84 6.73 -5.38
N ARG A 361 5.73 8.05 -5.61
CA ARG A 361 6.06 9.04 -4.58
C ARG A 361 5.16 8.92 -3.35
N VAL A 362 3.87 8.70 -3.54
CA VAL A 362 2.91 8.45 -2.44
C VAL A 362 3.26 7.17 -1.68
N ALA A 363 3.70 6.12 -2.37
CA ALA A 363 4.11 4.88 -1.73
C ALA A 363 5.42 5.05 -0.93
N GLU A 364 6.38 5.82 -1.44
CA GLU A 364 7.62 6.17 -0.74
C GLU A 364 7.33 6.97 0.53
N ASP A 365 6.52 8.03 0.43
CA ASP A 365 6.13 8.86 1.58
C ASP A 365 5.42 8.02 2.67
N ALA A 366 4.54 7.09 2.26
CA ALA A 366 3.86 6.17 3.17
C ALA A 366 4.82 5.16 3.83
N PHE A 367 5.80 4.67 3.08
CA PHE A 367 6.83 3.77 3.60
C PHE A 367 7.71 4.47 4.64
N ASP A 368 8.17 5.69 4.36
CA ASP A 368 8.99 6.47 5.28
C ASP A 368 8.24 6.81 6.57
N ALA A 369 6.95 7.17 6.47
CA ALA A 369 6.10 7.38 7.65
C ALA A 369 5.94 6.11 8.49
N ALA A 370 5.71 4.95 7.85
CA ALA A 370 5.61 3.67 8.55
C ALA A 370 6.94 3.26 9.22
N ASN A 371 8.06 3.49 8.54
CA ASN A 371 9.39 3.20 9.08
C ASN A 371 9.73 4.10 10.28
N ALA A 372 9.40 5.40 10.22
CA ALA A 372 9.55 6.31 11.34
C ALA A 372 8.72 5.87 12.56
N SER A 373 7.47 5.47 12.35
CA SER A 373 6.60 4.94 13.41
C SER A 373 7.17 3.64 14.02
N PHE A 374 7.71 2.75 13.19
CA PHE A 374 8.34 1.52 13.66
C PHE A 374 9.58 1.80 14.52
N MET A 375 10.47 2.70 14.07
CA MET A 375 11.66 3.07 14.83
C MET A 375 11.32 3.73 16.16
N ALA A 376 10.27 4.56 16.22
CA ALA A 376 9.78 5.15 17.45
C ALA A 376 9.26 4.08 18.43
N ALA A 377 8.51 3.08 17.93
CA ALA A 377 8.02 1.97 18.74
C ALA A 377 9.15 1.08 19.28
N VAL A 378 10.18 0.82 18.47
CA VAL A 378 11.37 0.07 18.90
C VAL A 378 12.15 0.84 19.98
N ALA A 379 12.33 2.15 19.82
CA ALA A 379 13.00 2.98 20.83
C ALA A 379 12.22 3.01 22.16
N ALA A 380 10.88 3.13 22.10
CA ALA A 380 10.02 3.06 23.29
C ALA A 380 10.15 1.70 24.00
N SER A 381 10.05 0.59 23.25
CA SER A 381 10.19 -0.75 23.80
C SER A 381 11.58 -1.00 24.42
N SER A 382 12.66 -0.47 23.82
CA SER A 382 13.99 -0.54 24.42
C SER A 382 14.08 0.25 25.73
N GLY A 383 13.42 1.41 25.81
CA GLY A 383 13.33 2.21 27.03
C GLY A 383 12.58 1.49 28.14
N ASP A 384 11.44 0.86 27.80
CA ASP A 384 10.64 0.09 28.75
C ASP A 384 11.39 -1.15 29.27
N ASN A 385 12.11 -1.86 28.40
CA ASN A 385 12.93 -3.00 28.81
C ASN A 385 14.06 -2.59 29.78
N ALA A 386 14.75 -1.48 29.51
CA ALA A 386 15.77 -0.96 30.43
C ALA A 386 15.17 -0.56 31.80
N ARG A 387 13.95 -0.03 31.80
CA ARG A 387 13.22 0.31 33.03
C ARG A 387 12.78 -0.93 33.81
N VAL A 388 12.32 -1.97 33.12
CA VAL A 388 11.97 -3.25 33.75
C VAL A 388 13.21 -3.90 34.37
N GLU A 389 14.36 -3.85 33.72
CA GLU A 389 15.59 -4.46 34.20
C GLU A 389 16.15 -3.73 35.44
N THR A 390 16.10 -2.40 35.45
CA THR A 390 16.46 -1.58 36.63
C THR A 390 15.51 -1.82 37.81
N LEU A 391 14.20 -1.92 37.57
CA LEU A 391 13.22 -2.25 38.61
C LEU A 391 13.43 -3.66 39.18
N ARG A 392 13.72 -4.66 38.33
CA ARG A 392 14.03 -6.02 38.78
C ARG A 392 15.29 -6.07 39.65
N ALA A 393 16.33 -5.32 39.28
CA ALA A 393 17.56 -5.23 40.07
C ALA A 393 17.30 -4.60 41.45
N ALA A 394 16.50 -3.54 41.51
CA ALA A 394 16.13 -2.88 42.77
C ALA A 394 15.32 -3.81 43.69
N VAL A 395 14.33 -4.52 43.16
CA VAL A 395 13.52 -5.48 43.94
C VAL A 395 14.36 -6.67 44.44
N ALA A 396 15.28 -7.18 43.63
CA ALA A 396 16.22 -8.23 44.04
C ALA A 396 17.17 -7.78 45.17
N ALA A 397 17.64 -6.53 45.12
CA ALA A 397 18.46 -5.96 46.19
C ALA A 397 17.69 -5.74 47.51
N ASN A 398 16.43 -5.29 47.43
CA ASN A 398 15.57 -5.11 48.61
C ASN A 398 15.21 -6.45 49.28
N SER A 399 14.84 -7.45 48.49
CA SER A 399 14.49 -8.79 48.99
C SER A 399 15.67 -9.53 49.63
N SER A 400 16.87 -9.42 49.08
CA SER A 400 18.08 -9.99 49.68
C SER A 400 18.44 -9.33 51.01
N SER A 401 18.36 -8.00 51.10
CA SER A 401 18.62 -7.26 52.36
C SER A 401 17.62 -7.61 53.47
N LEU A 402 16.33 -7.84 53.13
CA LEU A 402 15.31 -8.31 54.08
C LEU A 402 15.57 -9.75 54.56
N GLY A 403 16.06 -10.63 53.68
CA GLY A 403 16.42 -12.01 54.03
C GLY A 403 17.61 -12.10 55.00
N GLU A 404 18.60 -11.22 54.86
CA GLU A 404 19.72 -11.12 55.83
C GLU A 404 19.25 -10.68 57.21
N LEU A 405 18.29 -9.75 57.28
CA LEU A 405 17.72 -9.24 58.53
C LEU A 405 16.85 -10.28 59.25
N ALA A 406 16.10 -11.11 58.52
CA ALA A 406 15.29 -12.17 59.10
C ALA A 406 16.11 -13.21 59.88
N ASN A 407 17.39 -13.38 59.55
CA ASN A 407 18.31 -14.32 60.23
C ASN A 407 18.99 -13.73 61.48
N THR A 408 18.60 -12.53 61.93
CA THR A 408 19.18 -11.89 63.13
C THR A 408 18.45 -12.29 64.42
N ALA A 409 19.20 -12.37 65.52
CA ALA A 409 18.65 -12.77 66.81
C ALA A 409 17.62 -11.74 67.31
N GLY A 410 16.38 -12.18 67.49
CA GLY A 410 15.27 -11.32 67.91
C GLY A 410 14.47 -10.70 66.76
N ALA A 411 14.72 -11.06 65.50
CA ALA A 411 13.84 -10.72 64.39
C ALA A 411 12.52 -11.50 64.48
N LEU A 412 11.39 -10.80 64.31
CA LEU A 412 10.04 -11.38 64.39
C LEU A 412 9.34 -11.49 63.02
N GLY A 413 9.86 -10.78 62.00
CA GLY A 413 9.27 -10.70 60.67
C GLY A 413 9.07 -9.26 60.21
N SER A 414 8.58 -9.07 58.98
CA SER A 414 8.18 -7.74 58.52
C SER A 414 6.93 -7.29 59.26
N LEU A 415 6.73 -5.98 59.43
CA LEU A 415 5.50 -5.49 60.07
C LEU A 415 4.25 -5.96 59.31
N LYS A 416 4.32 -6.00 57.97
CA LYS A 416 3.26 -6.53 57.10
C LYS A 416 2.82 -7.95 57.48
N ASP A 417 3.76 -8.82 57.83
CA ASP A 417 3.46 -10.22 58.18
C ASP A 417 2.88 -10.37 59.60
N LEU A 418 3.11 -9.38 60.46
CA LEU A 418 2.70 -9.38 61.88
C LEU A 418 1.35 -8.72 62.14
N ILE A 419 0.72 -8.14 61.11
CA ILE A 419 -0.56 -7.44 61.22
C ILE A 419 -1.65 -8.12 60.40
N GLU A 420 -2.89 -7.88 60.81
CA GLU A 420 -4.11 -8.19 60.07
C GLU A 420 -4.87 -6.89 59.84
N VAL A 421 -5.29 -6.69 58.59
CA VAL A 421 -6.04 -5.51 58.15
C VAL A 421 -7.32 -5.99 57.46
N GLU A 422 -8.42 -5.29 57.67
CA GLU A 422 -9.66 -5.52 56.93
C GLU A 422 -9.47 -5.15 55.45
N ALA A 423 -9.93 -5.99 54.52
CA ALA A 423 -9.64 -5.85 53.08
C ALA A 423 -10.01 -4.49 52.48
N GLU A 424 -11.11 -3.88 52.95
CA GLU A 424 -11.57 -2.56 52.52
C GLU A 424 -10.61 -1.42 52.92
N TRP A 425 -9.80 -1.64 53.96
CA TRP A 425 -8.92 -0.64 54.56
C TRP A 425 -7.43 -0.87 54.24
N GLU A 426 -7.08 -1.94 53.52
CA GLU A 426 -5.70 -2.33 53.25
C GLU A 426 -4.90 -1.21 52.58
N SER A 427 -5.46 -0.58 51.55
CA SER A 427 -4.81 0.52 50.82
C SER A 427 -4.52 1.73 51.73
N ALA A 428 -5.50 2.11 52.55
CA ALA A 428 -5.37 3.25 53.46
C ALA A 428 -4.38 2.97 54.60
N VAL A 429 -4.42 1.77 55.20
CA VAL A 429 -3.51 1.36 56.26
C VAL A 429 -2.08 1.22 55.75
N PHE A 430 -1.87 0.65 54.56
CA PHE A 430 -0.53 0.52 53.97
C PHE A 430 0.06 1.87 53.57
N ALA A 431 -0.76 2.78 53.03
CA ALA A 431 -0.35 4.16 52.81
C ALA A 431 0.01 4.88 54.12
N GLY A 432 -0.75 4.63 55.19
CA GLY A 432 -0.51 5.19 56.52
C GLY A 432 0.79 4.74 57.16
N LEU A 433 1.08 3.43 57.12
CA LEU A 433 2.29 2.84 57.69
C LEU A 433 3.55 3.09 56.85
N ALA A 434 3.39 3.30 55.54
CA ALA A 434 4.47 3.63 54.61
C ALA A 434 5.71 2.74 54.78
N ASP A 435 6.89 3.35 54.98
CA ASP A 435 8.17 2.64 55.10
C ASP A 435 8.22 1.67 56.30
N ALA A 436 7.37 1.90 57.32
CA ALA A 436 7.29 0.99 58.47
C ALA A 436 6.67 -0.37 58.11
N LEU A 437 5.88 -0.45 57.03
CA LEU A 437 5.20 -1.67 56.61
C LEU A 437 6.19 -2.81 56.28
N ASN A 438 7.28 -2.47 55.60
CA ASN A 438 8.33 -3.41 55.21
C ASN A 438 9.51 -3.42 56.20
N ALA A 439 9.41 -2.68 57.31
CA ALA A 439 10.46 -2.65 58.31
C ALA A 439 10.54 -3.99 59.05
N MET A 440 11.75 -4.43 59.37
CA MET A 440 11.99 -5.60 60.20
C MET A 440 11.64 -5.29 61.65
N VAL A 441 10.67 -6.02 62.20
CA VAL A 441 10.26 -5.89 63.59
C VAL A 441 11.15 -6.75 64.48
N MET A 442 11.75 -6.11 65.47
CA MET A 442 12.68 -6.72 66.41
C MET A 442 12.03 -6.81 67.80
N SER A 443 12.31 -7.88 68.53
CA SER A 443 11.70 -8.17 69.83
C SER A 443 12.01 -7.12 70.90
N ASN A 444 13.12 -6.39 70.78
CA ASN A 444 13.50 -5.32 71.70
C ASN A 444 14.48 -4.32 71.06
N ALA A 445 14.74 -3.20 71.75
CA ALA A 445 15.63 -2.14 71.30
C ALA A 445 17.10 -2.55 71.17
N GLN A 446 17.57 -3.53 71.95
CA GLN A 446 18.95 -4.01 71.89
C GLN A 446 19.18 -4.81 70.60
N SER A 447 18.29 -5.75 70.29
CA SER A 447 18.32 -6.51 69.03
C SER A 447 18.22 -5.58 67.81
N ALA A 448 17.38 -4.54 67.87
CA ALA A 448 17.31 -3.54 66.79
C ALA A 448 18.62 -2.77 66.57
N ARG A 449 19.31 -2.37 67.66
CA ARG A 449 20.62 -1.69 67.56
C ARG A 449 21.69 -2.59 66.96
N GLU A 450 21.71 -3.86 67.34
CA GLU A 450 22.66 -4.84 66.82
C GLU A 450 22.45 -5.10 65.33
N SER A 451 21.19 -5.23 64.87
CA SER A 451 20.89 -5.38 63.44
C SER A 451 21.22 -4.13 62.63
N LEU A 452 20.90 -2.93 63.12
CA LEU A 452 21.31 -1.68 62.46
C LEU A 452 22.84 -1.53 62.38
N ALA A 453 23.58 -1.95 63.42
CA ALA A 453 25.04 -1.94 63.41
C ALA A 453 25.62 -2.90 62.36
N ARG A 454 25.01 -4.08 62.18
CA ARG A 454 25.38 -5.03 61.13
C ARG A 454 25.09 -4.48 59.74
N MET A 455 23.92 -3.89 59.51
CA MET A 455 23.57 -3.27 58.23
C MET A 455 24.57 -2.19 57.81
N ARG A 456 25.00 -1.35 58.76
CA ARG A 456 26.03 -0.32 58.49
C ARG A 456 27.39 -0.91 58.09
N SER A 457 27.66 -2.16 58.46
CA SER A 457 28.91 -2.86 58.10
C SER A 457 28.82 -3.68 56.81
N SER A 458 27.61 -4.05 56.36
CA SER A 458 27.38 -4.90 55.18
C SER A 458 26.81 -4.15 53.97
N ASP A 459 26.69 -2.81 54.03
CA ASP A 459 26.07 -1.95 52.99
C ASP A 459 24.61 -2.35 52.66
N ALA A 460 23.96 -3.10 53.55
CA ALA A 460 22.60 -3.56 53.41
C ALA A 460 21.62 -2.42 53.73
N MET A 461 20.58 -2.28 52.90
CA MET A 461 19.56 -1.25 53.01
C MET A 461 18.26 -1.83 53.59
N GLY A 462 17.64 -1.12 54.51
CA GLY A 462 16.42 -1.58 55.16
C GLY A 462 16.00 -0.72 56.36
N ALA A 463 14.78 -0.94 56.84
CA ALA A 463 14.26 -0.29 58.03
C ALA A 463 14.11 -1.32 59.16
N VAL A 464 14.39 -0.91 60.39
CA VAL A 464 14.28 -1.76 61.58
C VAL A 464 13.44 -1.03 62.63
N VAL A 465 12.48 -1.72 63.22
CA VAL A 465 11.59 -1.19 64.26
C VAL A 465 11.62 -2.11 65.47
N ALA A 466 11.77 -1.55 66.67
CA ALA A 466 11.79 -2.32 67.91
C ALA A 466 10.42 -2.34 68.60
N LEU A 467 10.04 -3.51 69.11
CA LEU A 467 8.94 -3.62 70.05
C LEU A 467 9.31 -3.00 71.40
N GLY A 468 8.31 -2.38 72.04
CA GLY A 468 8.43 -1.71 73.33
C GLY A 468 7.06 -1.25 73.82
N ASP A 469 7.00 -0.73 75.05
CA ASP A 469 5.81 -0.04 75.53
C ASP A 469 5.77 1.38 74.95
N TRP A 470 5.02 1.53 73.87
CA TRP A 470 4.86 2.77 73.13
C TRP A 470 3.58 3.52 73.51
N THR A 471 2.58 2.79 74.02
CA THR A 471 1.28 3.28 74.48
C THR A 471 1.35 4.32 75.59
N SER A 472 2.39 4.28 76.43
CA SER A 472 2.63 5.28 77.48
C SER A 472 3.33 6.55 76.99
N LYS A 473 3.76 6.59 75.72
CA LYS A 473 4.68 7.62 75.19
C LYS A 473 4.10 8.48 74.08
N VAL A 474 3.09 8.00 73.34
CA VAL A 474 2.53 8.71 72.19
C VAL A 474 1.01 8.75 72.30
N ALA A 475 0.44 9.95 72.50
CA ALA A 475 -1.00 10.13 72.55
C ALA A 475 -1.59 10.31 71.14
N PRO A 476 -2.73 9.67 70.80
CA PRO A 476 -3.37 9.84 69.51
C PRO A 476 -3.94 11.25 69.35
N VAL A 477 -3.84 11.78 68.13
CA VAL A 477 -4.36 13.11 67.79
C VAL A 477 -5.78 12.97 67.24
N ALA A 478 -6.74 13.67 67.85
CA ALA A 478 -8.08 13.81 67.31
C ALA A 478 -8.14 15.00 66.34
N VAL A 479 -8.67 14.78 65.15
CA VAL A 479 -8.91 15.80 64.13
C VAL A 479 -10.39 15.80 63.78
N GLN A 480 -11.02 16.97 63.77
CA GLN A 480 -12.46 17.08 63.55
C GLN A 480 -12.82 16.62 62.14
N GLY A 481 -13.62 15.55 62.08
CA GLY A 481 -14.13 15.01 60.81
C GLY A 481 -13.13 14.16 60.02
N ALA A 482 -12.06 13.70 60.66
CA ALA A 482 -11.23 12.59 60.19
C ALA A 482 -11.32 11.42 61.19
N SER A 483 -11.21 10.20 60.68
CA SER A 483 -11.29 8.98 61.49
C SER A 483 -9.89 8.45 61.79
N SER A 484 -9.70 7.76 62.91
CA SER A 484 -8.43 7.07 63.18
C SER A 484 -8.35 5.78 62.36
N LEU A 485 -7.23 5.53 61.69
CA LEU A 485 -6.98 4.26 61.02
C LEU A 485 -6.72 3.10 62.00
N ARG A 486 -6.39 3.42 63.25
CA ARG A 486 -5.93 2.45 64.24
C ARG A 486 -6.98 1.37 64.54
N SER A 487 -8.27 1.66 64.37
CA SER A 487 -9.36 0.72 64.58
C SER A 487 -9.44 -0.39 63.53
N PHE A 488 -8.80 -0.23 62.37
CA PHE A 488 -8.92 -1.13 61.21
C PHE A 488 -7.68 -2.02 61.00
N VAL A 489 -6.70 -1.95 61.90
CA VAL A 489 -5.50 -2.79 61.89
C VAL A 489 -5.24 -3.34 63.28
N ARG A 490 -4.89 -4.63 63.35
CA ARG A 490 -4.55 -5.31 64.60
C ARG A 490 -3.34 -6.21 64.41
N ALA A 491 -2.62 -6.47 65.49
CA ALA A 491 -1.61 -7.51 65.47
C ALA A 491 -2.24 -8.90 65.23
N ARG A 492 -1.56 -9.76 64.46
CA ARG A 492 -1.91 -11.17 64.34
C ARG A 492 -1.79 -11.87 65.70
N ALA A 493 -2.63 -12.87 65.95
CA ALA A 493 -2.60 -13.61 67.21
C ALA A 493 -1.24 -14.28 67.45
N GLY A 494 -0.63 -14.04 68.61
CA GLY A 494 0.68 -14.60 68.98
C GLY A 494 1.25 -13.97 70.25
N GLU A 495 2.42 -14.47 70.70
CA GLU A 495 3.09 -14.05 71.94
C GLU A 495 3.42 -12.53 71.96
N ASN A 496 3.66 -11.93 70.80
CA ASN A 496 4.03 -10.52 70.67
C ASN A 496 2.85 -9.59 70.35
N ALA A 497 1.61 -10.10 70.30
CA ALA A 497 0.45 -9.33 69.83
C ALA A 497 0.21 -8.04 70.63
N ILE A 498 0.44 -8.05 71.95
CA ILE A 498 0.28 -6.87 72.81
C ILE A 498 1.31 -5.79 72.43
N ALA A 499 2.57 -6.17 72.28
CA ALA A 499 3.65 -5.25 71.95
C ALA A 499 3.55 -4.72 70.51
N VAL A 500 3.11 -5.54 69.56
CA VAL A 500 2.85 -5.12 68.16
C VAL A 500 1.67 -4.15 68.10
N ASN A 501 0.59 -4.39 68.87
CA ASN A 501 -0.51 -3.42 68.97
C ASN A 501 -0.07 -2.09 69.57
N SER A 502 0.78 -2.12 70.61
CA SER A 502 1.36 -0.90 71.20
C SER A 502 2.21 -0.13 70.18
N LEU A 503 2.98 -0.83 69.34
CA LEU A 503 3.72 -0.22 68.24
C LEU A 503 2.78 0.41 67.18
N LEU A 504 1.71 -0.28 66.81
CA LEU A 504 0.69 0.26 65.89
C LEU A 504 0.02 1.51 66.44
N ASP A 505 -0.25 1.56 67.75
CA ASP A 505 -0.77 2.75 68.41
C ASP A 505 0.16 3.95 68.21
N ALA A 506 1.47 3.78 68.35
CA ALA A 506 2.43 4.86 68.13
C ALA A 506 2.63 5.23 66.66
N LEU A 507 2.69 4.24 65.75
CA LEU A 507 2.87 4.51 64.32
C LEU A 507 1.67 5.23 63.70
N LEU A 508 0.46 4.93 64.17
CA LEU A 508 -0.78 5.51 63.64
C LEU A 508 -1.35 6.64 64.50
N ALA A 509 -0.70 7.03 65.60
CA ALA A 509 -1.18 8.08 66.50
C ALA A 509 -1.47 9.43 65.80
N ARG A 510 -0.75 9.70 64.71
CA ARG A 510 -0.86 10.94 63.91
C ARG A 510 -1.32 10.69 62.48
N VAL A 511 -1.87 9.51 62.20
CA VAL A 511 -2.38 9.15 60.88
C VAL A 511 -3.90 9.12 60.94
N VAL A 512 -4.55 9.96 60.12
CA VAL A 512 -6.00 10.07 60.07
C VAL A 512 -6.52 9.78 58.67
N PHE A 513 -7.75 9.27 58.61
CA PHE A 513 -8.43 8.88 57.39
C PHE A 513 -9.54 9.86 57.02
N VAL A 514 -9.65 10.14 55.71
CA VAL A 514 -10.69 10.99 55.13
C VAL A 514 -11.15 10.41 53.79
N ASP A 515 -12.45 10.43 53.52
CA ASP A 515 -13.03 9.89 52.29
C ASP A 515 -12.75 10.73 51.02
N LEU A 516 -12.52 12.04 51.19
CA LEU A 516 -12.35 13.00 50.10
C LEU A 516 -10.93 13.58 50.08
N PHE A 517 -10.30 13.54 48.91
CA PHE A 517 -8.93 14.04 48.69
C PHE A 517 -8.77 15.51 49.06
N ASP A 518 -9.65 16.38 48.56
CA ASP A 518 -9.56 17.83 48.76
C ASP A 518 -9.59 18.20 50.24
N ARG A 519 -10.49 17.55 50.99
CA ARG A 519 -10.58 17.70 52.45
C ARG A 519 -9.31 17.23 53.16
N GLY A 520 -8.66 16.20 52.64
CA GLY A 520 -7.38 15.75 53.17
C GLY A 520 -6.26 16.77 52.97
N VAL A 521 -6.25 17.48 51.84
CA VAL A 521 -5.31 18.59 51.59
C VAL A 521 -5.56 19.72 52.58
N ASP A 522 -6.81 20.13 52.78
CA ASP A 522 -7.18 21.18 53.74
C ASP A 522 -6.71 20.85 55.16
N ILE A 523 -6.95 19.62 55.62
CA ILE A 523 -6.55 19.16 56.95
C ILE A 523 -5.03 19.19 57.13
N VAL A 524 -4.24 18.79 56.12
CA VAL A 524 -2.77 18.82 56.21
C VAL A 524 -2.25 20.27 56.26
N LEU A 525 -2.90 21.19 55.56
CA LEU A 525 -2.55 22.62 55.59
C LEU A 525 -2.88 23.26 56.95
N GLU A 526 -3.98 22.88 57.58
CA GLU A 526 -4.39 23.36 58.91
C GLU A 526 -3.61 22.68 60.05
N ARG A 527 -3.27 21.41 59.89
CA ARG A 527 -2.61 20.55 60.89
C ARG A 527 -1.38 19.88 60.30
N PRO A 528 -0.25 20.61 60.20
CA PRO A 528 0.97 20.09 59.60
C PRO A 528 1.64 18.96 60.40
N ASP A 529 1.12 18.66 61.60
CA ASP A 529 1.57 17.59 62.49
C ASP A 529 0.92 16.22 62.21
N VAL A 530 0.00 16.14 61.24
CA VAL A 530 -0.81 14.96 60.93
C VAL A 530 -0.55 14.48 59.50
N VAL A 531 -0.62 13.16 59.29
CA VAL A 531 -0.65 12.54 57.96
C VAL A 531 -2.07 12.13 57.65
N VAL A 532 -2.60 12.56 56.51
CA VAL A 532 -3.93 12.19 56.03
C VAL A 532 -3.81 11.13 54.96
N VAL A 533 -4.67 10.12 55.03
CA VAL A 533 -4.80 9.07 54.01
C VAL A 533 -6.23 8.93 53.52
N THR A 534 -6.38 8.50 52.27
CA THR A 534 -7.68 8.30 51.63
C THR A 534 -7.95 6.82 51.35
N SER A 535 -9.19 6.50 50.96
CA SER A 535 -9.59 5.14 50.56
C SER A 535 -8.84 4.64 49.31
N LYS A 536 -8.33 5.55 48.47
CA LYS A 536 -7.53 5.22 47.29
C LYS A 536 -6.04 4.99 47.61
N GLY A 537 -5.64 5.11 48.88
CA GLY A 537 -4.25 4.96 49.31
C GLY A 537 -3.42 6.22 49.08
N ASP A 538 -4.05 7.37 48.84
CA ASP A 538 -3.33 8.65 48.79
C ASP A 538 -2.74 8.93 50.18
N ARG A 539 -1.54 9.52 50.22
CA ARG A 539 -0.86 9.91 51.46
C ARG A 539 -0.47 11.36 51.40
N LEU A 540 -1.10 12.16 52.23
CA LEU A 540 -0.95 13.61 52.29
C LEU A 540 -0.26 13.98 53.61
N ALA A 541 0.92 14.56 53.51
CA ALA A 541 1.68 15.07 54.63
C ALA A 541 2.33 16.39 54.22
N THR A 542 2.67 17.24 55.18
CA THR A 542 3.33 18.54 54.95
C THR A 542 4.61 18.41 54.12
N THR A 543 5.31 17.28 54.25
CA THR A 543 6.56 17.00 53.52
C THR A 543 6.35 16.34 52.17
N SER A 544 5.17 15.78 51.88
CA SER A 544 4.91 15.01 50.66
C SER A 544 3.41 14.78 50.44
N LEU A 545 2.92 15.09 49.24
CA LEU A 545 1.58 14.73 48.78
C LEU A 545 1.71 13.63 47.71
N ARG A 546 1.12 12.47 47.96
CA ARG A 546 1.19 11.29 47.07
C ARG A 546 -0.22 10.83 46.72
N VAL A 547 -0.44 10.55 45.44
CA VAL A 547 -1.71 10.03 44.89
C VAL A 547 -1.52 8.57 44.50
N GLY A 548 -2.48 7.73 44.87
CA GLY A 548 -2.48 6.28 44.65
C GLY A 548 -1.71 5.50 45.72
N PRO A 549 -1.93 4.17 45.79
CA PRO A 549 -1.32 3.31 46.79
C PRO A 549 0.21 3.34 46.69
N ASN A 550 0.88 3.10 47.82
CA ASN A 550 2.33 2.96 47.86
C ASN A 550 2.78 1.82 46.92
N ALA A 551 3.25 2.18 45.73
CA ALA A 551 4.16 1.35 44.94
C ALA A 551 5.57 1.46 45.55
N VAL A 552 5.72 0.98 46.78
CA VAL A 552 7.03 0.65 47.35
C VAL A 552 7.13 -0.88 47.28
N THR A 553 7.55 -1.36 46.12
CA THR A 553 8.14 -2.69 45.95
C THR A 553 9.64 -2.52 45.84
#